data_AF-A0AAD8N3T9-F1
#
_entry.id   AF-A0AAD8N3T9-F1
#
_cell.length_a   1.000
_cell.length_b   1.000
_cell.length_c   1.000
_cell.angle_alpha   90.00
_cell.angle_beta   90.00
_cell.angle_gamma   90.00
#
_symmetry.space_group_name_H-M   'P 1'
#
loop_
_entity.id
_entity.type
_entity.pdbx_description
1 polymer ?
#
loop_
_entity_poly.entity_id
_entity_poly.type
_entity_poly.pdbx_seq_one_letter_code
_entity_poly.pdbx_strand_id
1 'polypeptide(L)'
;MEQVVVGGKFKLGRKIGSGSFGELYLGVNVQTGEEVAVKLGAITKRMTTIEEMAGRDVLCSDKTGTLTLNKLTVDKNLIEFAERGLRSLAVAYQEVPERTKESAGGPWQFVGLMPLFDPPRHDSAETIRRALNLGVNVKMITGDQLAIGKETGRRLGMGTNMYPSSALLGQNKDESIAALLIDELIEKADGFAGVFPEHKYEIVKRLQARKHICGMTGDGVNDVPALKKADIGIAVADATDAARSASDIV
;
A
#
# COMPACT_ATOMS: atom_id res chain seq x y z
N MET A 1 -12.43 -3.61 30.73
CA MET A 1 -12.52 -3.57 29.26
C MET A 1 -12.85 -2.15 28.87
N GLU A 2 -11.87 -1.41 28.35
CA GLU A 2 -12.11 -0.05 27.84
C GLU A 2 -13.02 -0.15 26.60
N GLN A 3 -14.09 0.65 26.57
CA GLN A 3 -15.04 0.65 25.47
C GLN A 3 -14.51 1.50 24.32
N VAL A 4 -14.43 0.92 23.12
CA VAL A 4 -13.93 1.59 21.91
C VAL A 4 -14.90 2.70 21.48
N VAL A 5 -14.39 3.93 21.35
CA VAL A 5 -15.16 5.09 20.85
C VAL A 5 -14.74 5.39 19.41
N VAL A 6 -15.66 5.23 18.46
CA VAL A 6 -15.41 5.46 17.03
C VAL A 6 -15.74 6.90 16.66
N GLY A 7 -14.78 7.57 16.01
CA GLY A 7 -14.93 8.93 15.52
C GLY A 7 -15.23 9.97 16.61
N GLY A 8 -14.92 9.66 17.87
CA GLY A 8 -15.24 10.50 19.04
C GLY A 8 -16.75 10.67 19.31
N LYS A 9 -17.61 9.97 18.57
CA LYS A 9 -19.07 10.21 18.55
C LYS A 9 -19.91 8.99 18.94
N PHE A 10 -19.38 7.78 18.80
CA PHE A 10 -20.14 6.57 19.05
C PHE A 10 -19.35 5.59 19.90
N LYS A 11 -19.88 5.23 21.06
CA LYS A 11 -19.38 4.12 21.88
C LYS A 11 -19.83 2.82 21.23
N LEU A 12 -18.90 1.99 20.77
CA LEU A 12 -19.22 0.68 20.22
C LEU A 12 -19.63 -0.27 21.35
N GLY A 13 -20.79 -0.91 21.18
CA GLY A 13 -21.27 -2.00 22.00
C GLY A 13 -21.07 -3.36 21.32
N ARG A 14 -22.08 -4.22 21.39
CA ARG A 14 -22.00 -5.58 20.84
C ARG A 14 -22.14 -5.61 19.31
N LYS A 15 -21.48 -6.57 18.67
CA LYS A 15 -21.71 -6.90 17.25
C LYS A 15 -23.14 -7.42 17.06
N ILE A 16 -23.85 -6.86 16.10
CA ILE A 16 -25.25 -7.23 15.75
C ILE A 16 -25.38 -7.81 14.35
N GLY A 17 -24.33 -7.75 13.53
CA GLY A 17 -24.33 -8.40 12.22
C GLY A 17 -22.97 -8.40 11.53
N SER A 18 -22.84 -9.21 10.49
CA SER A 18 -21.71 -9.21 9.56
C SER A 18 -22.20 -9.52 8.16
N GLY A 19 -21.67 -8.82 7.15
CA GLY A 19 -22.02 -9.04 5.75
C GLY A 19 -20.89 -8.66 4.80
N SER A 20 -21.13 -8.77 3.49
CA SER A 20 -20.18 -8.49 2.41
C SER A 20 -19.65 -7.04 2.37
N PHE A 21 -20.22 -6.14 3.16
CA PHE A 21 -19.85 -4.72 3.22
C PHE A 21 -19.38 -4.29 4.62
N GLY A 22 -19.02 -5.22 5.50
CA GLY A 22 -18.46 -4.91 6.82
C GLY A 22 -19.22 -5.48 8.01
N GLU A 23 -18.76 -5.13 9.20
CA GLU A 23 -19.33 -5.53 10.49
C GLU A 23 -20.31 -4.47 11.01
N LEU A 24 -21.45 -4.90 11.53
CA LEU A 24 -22.46 -4.04 12.14
C LEU A 24 -22.43 -4.20 13.65
N TYR A 25 -22.31 -3.08 14.36
CA TYR A 25 -22.31 -3.00 15.81
C TYR A 25 -23.48 -2.16 16.29
N LEU A 26 -24.06 -2.54 17.42
CA LEU A 26 -24.90 -1.63 18.18
C LEU A 26 -23.97 -0.68 18.93
N GLY A 27 -24.04 0.60 18.62
CA GLY A 27 -23.32 1.64 19.32
C GLY A 27 -24.27 2.62 20.01
N VAL A 28 -23.72 3.45 20.89
CA VAL A 28 -24.46 4.52 21.56
C VAL A 28 -23.80 5.84 21.20
N ASN A 29 -24.59 6.80 20.72
CA ASN A 29 -24.10 8.15 20.49
C ASN A 29 -23.68 8.79 21.82
N VAL A 30 -22.43 9.24 21.95
CA VAL A 30 -21.91 9.79 23.22
C VAL A 30 -22.55 11.13 23.60
N GLN A 31 -23.14 11.84 22.64
CA GLN A 31 -23.79 13.13 22.87
C GLN A 31 -25.28 12.98 23.14
N THR A 32 -25.98 12.12 22.38
CA THR A 32 -27.44 12.00 22.45
C THR A 32 -27.92 10.81 23.29
N GLY A 33 -27.06 9.83 23.55
CA GLY A 33 -27.43 8.59 24.25
C GLY A 33 -28.25 7.62 23.42
N GLU A 34 -28.51 7.93 22.14
CA GLU A 34 -29.30 7.07 21.26
C GLU A 34 -28.53 5.82 20.83
N GLU A 35 -29.23 4.69 20.81
CA GLU A 35 -28.73 3.46 20.20
C GLU A 35 -28.74 3.60 18.67
N VAL A 36 -27.59 3.36 18.06
CA VAL A 36 -27.39 3.43 16.62
C VAL A 36 -26.72 2.18 16.11
N ALA A 37 -27.06 1.78 14.89
CA ALA A 37 -26.33 0.75 14.17
C ALA A 37 -25.09 1.38 13.53
N VAL A 38 -23.91 1.06 14.04
CA VAL A 38 -22.62 1.50 13.48
C VAL A 38 -22.10 0.42 12.54
N LYS A 39 -22.06 0.74 11.25
CA LYS A 39 -21.45 -0.12 10.24
C LYS A 39 -19.97 0.24 10.10
N LEU A 40 -19.10 -0.68 10.44
CA LEU A 40 -17.67 -0.59 10.15
C LEU A 40 -17.44 -1.16 8.75
N GLY A 41 -16.97 -0.34 7.81
CA GLY A 41 -16.66 -0.75 6.44
C GLY A 41 -15.40 -1.59 6.29
N ALA A 42 -14.76 -1.95 7.41
CA ALA A 42 -13.60 -2.83 7.49
C ALA A 42 -14.01 -4.09 8.26
N ILE A 43 -13.71 -5.26 7.72
CA ILE A 43 -13.94 -6.55 8.36
C ILE A 43 -12.69 -6.88 9.16
N THR A 44 -12.79 -6.83 10.49
CA THR A 44 -11.69 -7.22 11.38
C THR A 44 -11.69 -8.74 11.57
N LYS A 45 -10.57 -9.40 11.29
CA LYS A 45 -10.39 -10.84 11.54
C LYS A 45 -9.85 -11.14 12.93
N ARG A 46 -9.07 -10.21 13.50
CA ARG A 46 -8.52 -10.30 14.85
C ARG A 46 -9.03 -9.12 15.68
N MET A 47 -9.71 -9.38 16.80
CA MET A 47 -10.28 -8.30 17.65
C MET A 47 -9.19 -7.43 18.31
N THR A 48 -8.01 -8.00 18.60
CA THR A 48 -6.84 -7.28 19.15
C THR A 48 -6.32 -6.20 18.20
N THR A 49 -6.61 -6.33 16.89
CA THR A 49 -6.21 -5.36 15.87
C THR A 49 -6.74 -3.97 16.15
N ILE A 50 -7.92 -3.83 16.76
CA ILE A 50 -8.54 -2.51 17.03
C ILE A 50 -7.70 -1.71 18.04
N GLU A 51 -7.13 -2.36 19.04
CA GLU A 51 -6.24 -1.74 20.03
C GLU A 51 -4.88 -1.40 19.40
N GLU A 52 -4.33 -2.33 18.63
CA GLU A 52 -3.12 -2.13 17.84
C GLU A 52 -3.30 -1.00 16.79
N MET A 53 -4.53 -0.76 16.29
CA MET A 53 -4.82 0.37 15.38
C MET A 53 -4.69 1.72 16.07
N ALA A 54 -5.04 1.79 17.36
CA ALA A 54 -5.08 3.03 18.13
C ALA A 54 -3.69 3.55 18.52
N GLY A 55 -2.67 2.67 18.54
CA GLY A 55 -1.28 3.02 18.85
C GLY A 55 -0.39 3.26 17.63
N ARG A 56 -0.93 3.22 16.40
CA ARG A 56 -0.10 3.25 15.20
C ARG A 56 0.56 4.60 14.96
N ASP A 57 1.79 4.53 14.50
CA ASP A 57 2.60 5.67 14.09
C ASP A 57 3.08 5.57 12.63
N VAL A 58 3.08 4.37 12.01
CA VAL A 58 3.48 4.19 10.60
C VAL A 58 2.53 3.27 9.82
N LEU A 59 2.12 3.73 8.64
CA LEU A 59 1.37 2.97 7.64
C LEU A 59 2.18 2.85 6.34
N CYS A 60 2.71 1.66 6.07
CA CYS A 60 3.28 1.32 4.77
C CYS A 60 2.13 1.01 3.81
N SER A 61 1.99 1.77 2.73
CA SER A 61 0.90 1.59 1.78
C SER A 61 1.42 1.27 0.39
N ASP A 62 0.96 0.15 -0.19
CA ASP A 62 1.26 -0.12 -1.60
C ASP A 62 0.64 0.94 -2.50
N LYS A 63 1.38 1.39 -3.51
CA LYS A 63 0.85 2.40 -4.43
C LYS A 63 -0.26 1.84 -5.31
N THR A 64 -0.05 0.68 -5.93
CA THR A 64 -0.97 0.14 -6.95
C THR A 64 -2.13 -0.55 -6.25
N GLY A 65 -3.36 -0.32 -6.71
CA GLY A 65 -4.53 -0.97 -6.11
C GLY A 65 -4.96 -0.42 -4.75
N THR A 66 -4.06 0.20 -3.97
CA THR A 66 -4.42 0.92 -2.74
C THR A 66 -4.52 2.43 -2.97
N LEU A 67 -3.41 3.14 -3.19
CA LEU A 67 -3.40 4.60 -3.39
C LEU A 67 -3.92 5.02 -4.77
N THR A 68 -3.79 4.15 -5.76
CA THR A 68 -4.29 4.36 -7.12
C THR A 68 -5.41 3.38 -7.46
N LEU A 69 -6.15 3.71 -8.52
CA LEU A 69 -7.32 2.93 -8.94
C LEU A 69 -6.95 1.59 -9.59
N ASN A 70 -5.68 1.38 -9.96
CA ASN A 70 -5.24 0.24 -10.78
C ASN A 70 -6.04 0.16 -12.09
N LYS A 71 -6.41 1.32 -12.64
CA LYS A 71 -7.17 1.47 -13.90
C LYS A 71 -6.33 2.28 -14.86
N LEU A 72 -5.46 1.56 -15.56
CA LEU A 72 -4.47 2.16 -16.44
C LEU A 72 -5.15 2.82 -17.65
N THR A 73 -4.84 4.10 -17.89
CA THR A 73 -5.27 4.84 -19.07
C THR A 73 -4.08 5.17 -19.96
N VAL A 74 -4.28 5.14 -21.27
CA VAL A 74 -3.22 5.47 -22.23
C VAL A 74 -3.14 6.99 -22.38
N ASP A 75 -1.98 7.55 -22.09
CA ASP A 75 -1.69 8.94 -22.46
C ASP A 75 -1.15 8.96 -23.89
N LYS A 76 -1.76 9.73 -24.79
CA LYS A 76 -1.31 9.80 -26.19
C LYS A 76 -0.10 10.74 -26.36
N ASN A 77 0.27 11.50 -25.32
CA ASN A 77 1.37 12.44 -25.37
C ASN A 77 2.69 11.75 -24.95
N LEU A 78 3.62 11.65 -25.91
CA LEU A 78 4.80 10.80 -25.86
C LEU A 78 6.02 11.37 -25.11
N ILE A 79 5.88 12.50 -24.42
CA ILE A 79 7.01 13.23 -23.85
C ILE A 79 7.22 12.84 -22.38
N GLU A 80 8.42 12.35 -22.06
CA GLU A 80 8.97 12.04 -20.73
C GLU A 80 8.04 11.26 -19.76
N PHE A 81 7.95 9.95 -19.98
CA PHE A 81 7.04 9.05 -19.26
C PHE A 81 7.25 9.07 -17.74
N ALA A 82 8.49 8.84 -17.29
CA ALA A 82 8.79 8.66 -15.87
C ALA A 82 8.60 9.96 -15.07
N GLU A 83 8.97 11.11 -15.63
CA GLU A 83 8.82 12.42 -14.98
C GLU A 83 7.36 12.83 -14.83
N ARG A 84 6.50 12.41 -15.78
CA ARG A 84 5.05 12.63 -15.71
C ARG A 84 4.30 11.60 -14.87
N GLY A 85 5.01 10.62 -14.28
CA GLY A 85 4.44 9.56 -13.46
C GLY A 85 3.71 8.49 -14.26
N LEU A 86 4.10 8.29 -15.52
CA LEU A 86 3.53 7.31 -16.43
C LEU A 86 4.39 6.04 -16.40
N ARG A 87 3.74 4.89 -16.27
CA ARG A 87 4.37 3.58 -16.48
C ARG A 87 4.57 3.35 -17.98
N SER A 88 5.61 2.62 -18.37
CA SER A 88 5.86 2.29 -19.77
C SER A 88 5.58 0.81 -20.04
N LEU A 89 4.76 0.50 -21.03
CA LEU A 89 4.60 -0.84 -21.58
C LEU A 89 5.27 -0.93 -22.95
N ALA A 90 6.20 -1.86 -23.11
CA ALA A 90 6.80 -2.16 -24.41
C ALA A 90 5.93 -3.15 -25.20
N VAL A 91 5.72 -2.86 -26.48
CA VAL A 91 5.03 -3.74 -27.43
C VAL A 91 6.03 -4.24 -28.45
N ALA A 92 6.08 -5.57 -28.63
CA ALA A 92 6.86 -6.23 -29.65
C ALA A 92 6.00 -7.31 -30.33
N TYR A 93 6.31 -7.62 -31.57
CA TYR A 93 5.68 -8.72 -32.31
C TYR A 93 6.75 -9.59 -32.95
N GLN A 94 6.39 -10.83 -33.27
CA GLN A 94 7.23 -11.72 -34.06
C GLN A 94 6.34 -12.45 -35.07
N GLU A 95 6.88 -12.75 -36.24
CA GLU A 95 6.22 -13.63 -37.20
C GLU A 95 6.54 -15.08 -36.88
N VAL A 96 5.56 -15.97 -37.06
CA VAL A 96 5.73 -17.43 -36.89
C VAL A 96 5.49 -18.08 -38.26
N PRO A 97 6.55 -18.32 -39.06
CA PRO A 97 6.42 -18.80 -40.45
C PRO A 97 5.67 -20.12 -40.56
N GLU A 98 5.87 -21.02 -39.59
CA GLU A 98 5.29 -22.36 -39.57
C GLU A 98 3.80 -22.37 -39.15
N ARG A 99 3.25 -21.24 -38.69
CA ARG A 99 1.83 -21.06 -38.32
C ARG A 99 1.28 -22.08 -37.32
N THR A 100 2.14 -22.70 -36.52
CA THR A 100 1.72 -23.54 -35.37
C THR A 100 1.99 -22.83 -34.05
N LYS A 101 1.31 -23.25 -32.98
CA LYS A 101 1.47 -22.64 -31.65
C LYS A 101 2.80 -22.98 -30.98
N GLU A 102 3.43 -24.08 -31.39
CA GLU A 102 4.60 -24.67 -30.74
C GLU A 102 5.90 -24.33 -31.49
N SER A 103 5.79 -23.91 -32.74
CA SER A 103 6.92 -23.50 -33.57
C SER A 103 7.61 -22.25 -33.04
N ALA A 104 8.93 -22.21 -33.17
CA ALA A 104 9.70 -21.02 -32.86
C ALA A 104 9.34 -19.88 -33.83
N GLY A 105 9.17 -18.67 -33.29
CA GLY A 105 9.03 -17.46 -34.08
C GLY A 105 10.37 -16.97 -34.62
N GLY A 106 10.31 -16.02 -35.54
CA GLY A 106 11.47 -15.22 -35.93
C GLY A 106 11.92 -14.26 -34.82
N PRO A 107 12.90 -13.38 -35.11
CA PRO A 107 13.34 -12.38 -34.15
C PRO A 107 12.18 -11.42 -33.79
N TRP A 108 12.07 -11.09 -32.50
CA TRP A 108 11.12 -10.10 -32.01
C TRP A 108 11.42 -8.72 -32.60
N GLN A 109 10.39 -8.10 -33.17
CA GLN A 109 10.41 -6.75 -33.68
C GLN A 109 9.74 -5.82 -32.67
N PHE A 110 10.51 -4.86 -32.18
CA PHE A 110 10.01 -3.84 -31.27
C PHE A 110 9.13 -2.85 -32.03
N VAL A 111 7.88 -2.69 -31.58
CA VAL A 111 6.88 -1.80 -32.21
C VAL A 111 6.93 -0.41 -31.58
N GLY A 112 6.99 -0.35 -30.25
CA GLY A 112 6.98 0.92 -29.54
C GLY A 112 6.71 0.80 -28.04
N LEU A 113 6.64 1.96 -27.39
CA LEU A 113 6.26 2.10 -25.98
C LEU A 113 4.88 2.76 -25.88
N MET A 114 4.04 2.23 -24.99
CA MET A 114 2.76 2.81 -24.63
C MET A 114 2.83 3.32 -23.18
N PRO A 115 2.65 4.63 -22.94
CA PRO A 115 2.62 5.16 -21.59
C PRO A 115 1.25 4.94 -20.95
N LEU A 116 1.28 4.50 -19.70
CA LEU A 116 0.13 4.09 -18.91
C LEU A 116 0.08 4.93 -17.65
N PHE A 117 -1.00 5.66 -17.48
CA PHE A 117 -1.27 6.44 -16.28
C PHE A 117 -2.15 5.66 -15.32
N ASP A 118 -1.74 5.59 -14.06
CA ASP A 118 -2.54 5.00 -12.98
C ASP A 118 -3.04 6.12 -12.05
N PRO A 119 -4.30 6.58 -12.20
CA PRO A 119 -4.81 7.72 -11.45
C PRO A 119 -4.92 7.41 -9.94
N PRO A 120 -4.55 8.36 -9.06
CA PRO A 120 -4.84 8.26 -7.64
C PRO A 120 -6.35 8.20 -7.39
N ARG A 121 -6.77 7.56 -6.29
CA ARG A 121 -8.18 7.60 -5.89
C ARG A 121 -8.52 9.02 -5.43
N HIS A 122 -9.78 9.42 -5.64
CA HIS A 122 -10.28 10.76 -5.34
C HIS A 122 -10.16 11.15 -3.86
N ASP A 123 -10.15 10.15 -2.97
CA ASP A 123 -10.11 10.26 -1.52
C ASP A 123 -8.72 9.98 -0.92
N SER A 124 -7.77 9.46 -1.69
CA SER A 124 -6.44 9.06 -1.18
C SER A 124 -5.69 10.24 -0.58
N ALA A 125 -5.64 11.39 -1.27
CA ALA A 125 -4.90 12.56 -0.78
C ALA A 125 -5.48 13.10 0.54
N GLU A 126 -6.81 13.16 0.65
CA GLU A 126 -7.45 13.57 1.89
C GLU A 126 -7.22 12.56 3.02
N THR A 127 -7.28 11.27 2.71
CA THR A 127 -7.05 10.19 3.68
C THR A 127 -5.64 10.23 4.24
N ILE A 128 -4.63 10.44 3.38
CA ILE A 128 -3.24 10.62 3.78
C ILE A 128 -3.10 11.82 4.73
N ARG A 129 -3.69 12.97 4.36
CA ARG A 129 -3.66 14.16 5.21
C ARG A 129 -4.32 13.92 6.57
N ARG A 130 -5.45 13.22 6.61
CA ARG A 130 -6.14 12.85 7.86
C ARG A 130 -5.27 11.90 8.70
N ALA A 131 -4.63 10.91 8.10
CA ALA A 131 -3.72 10.00 8.78
C ALA A 131 -2.55 10.75 9.42
N LEU A 132 -1.91 11.67 8.68
CA LEU A 132 -0.84 12.52 9.20
C LEU A 132 -1.29 13.40 10.37
N ASN A 133 -2.49 13.99 10.29
CA ASN A 133 -3.06 14.77 11.40
C ASN A 133 -3.35 13.94 12.66
N LEU A 134 -3.56 12.63 12.50
CA LEU A 134 -3.73 11.68 13.60
C LEU A 134 -2.40 11.11 14.11
N GLY A 135 -1.26 11.58 13.58
CA GLY A 135 0.07 11.11 13.97
C GLY A 135 0.53 9.85 13.26
N VAL A 136 -0.20 9.38 12.24
CA VAL A 136 0.17 8.20 11.44
C VAL A 136 0.94 8.65 10.20
N ASN A 137 2.23 8.34 10.16
CA ASN A 137 3.09 8.58 9.00
C ASN A 137 2.78 7.57 7.88
N VAL A 138 2.38 8.05 6.71
CA VAL A 138 2.08 7.19 5.56
C VAL A 138 3.29 7.11 4.64
N LYS A 139 3.83 5.89 4.44
CA LYS A 139 4.98 5.62 3.58
C LYS A 139 4.54 4.89 2.31
N MET A 140 4.83 5.44 1.14
CA MET A 140 4.51 4.79 -0.13
C MET A 140 5.48 3.64 -0.42
N ILE A 141 4.97 2.46 -0.72
CA ILE A 141 5.76 1.32 -1.19
C ILE A 141 5.36 1.03 -2.63
N THR A 142 6.31 0.98 -3.57
CA THR A 142 5.97 0.69 -4.96
C THR A 142 7.07 -0.04 -5.71
N GLY A 143 6.66 -0.93 -6.62
CA GLY A 143 7.56 -1.54 -7.62
C GLY A 143 7.91 -0.60 -8.78
N ASP A 144 7.22 0.55 -8.91
CA ASP A 144 7.53 1.53 -9.94
C ASP A 144 8.89 2.20 -9.71
N GLN A 145 9.44 2.80 -10.77
CA GLN A 145 10.65 3.60 -10.66
C GLN A 145 10.45 4.83 -9.75
N LEU A 146 11.56 5.32 -9.18
CA LEU A 146 11.56 6.41 -8.21
C LEU A 146 10.89 7.68 -8.73
N ALA A 147 11.09 8.03 -10.00
CA ALA A 147 10.46 9.21 -10.61
C ALA A 147 8.93 9.13 -10.57
N ILE A 148 8.36 7.96 -10.89
CA ILE A 148 6.90 7.72 -10.86
C ILE A 148 6.38 7.77 -9.42
N GLY A 149 7.10 7.15 -8.48
CA GLY A 149 6.77 7.22 -7.05
C GLY A 149 6.74 8.66 -6.54
N LYS A 150 7.79 9.45 -6.82
CA LYS A 150 7.88 10.86 -6.41
C LYS A 150 6.80 11.73 -7.03
N GLU A 151 6.49 11.53 -8.32
CA GLU A 151 5.40 12.24 -8.99
C GLU A 151 4.05 11.91 -8.33
N THR A 152 3.78 10.64 -8.09
CA THR A 152 2.54 10.19 -7.43
C THR A 152 2.46 10.74 -6.00
N GLY A 153 3.55 10.66 -5.23
CA GLY A 153 3.65 11.21 -3.88
C GLY A 153 3.42 12.72 -3.83
N ARG A 154 3.94 13.46 -4.81
CA ARG A 154 3.71 14.91 -4.94
C ARG A 154 2.23 15.22 -5.17
N ARG A 155 1.55 14.46 -6.05
CA ARG A 155 0.10 14.63 -6.32
C ARG A 155 -0.76 14.27 -5.11
N LEU A 156 -0.34 13.28 -4.32
CA LEU A 156 -1.05 12.83 -3.12
C LEU A 156 -0.74 13.65 -1.87
N GLY A 157 0.26 14.53 -1.90
CA GLY A 157 0.68 15.32 -0.75
C GLY A 157 1.45 14.52 0.31
N MET A 158 2.10 13.42 -0.09
CA MET A 158 2.88 12.55 0.82
C MET A 158 4.32 13.03 1.05
N GLY A 159 4.78 14.01 0.28
CA GLY A 159 6.20 14.35 0.20
C GLY A 159 6.92 13.61 -0.93
N THR A 160 8.21 13.91 -1.06
CA THR A 160 9.06 13.38 -2.16
C THR A 160 10.42 12.86 -1.65
N ASN A 161 10.59 12.75 -0.33
CA ASN A 161 11.77 12.16 0.30
C ASN A 161 11.74 10.63 0.17
N MET A 162 11.75 10.15 -1.08
CA MET A 162 11.65 8.74 -1.42
C MET A 162 12.98 8.20 -1.92
N TYR A 163 13.22 6.92 -1.65
CA TYR A 163 14.47 6.23 -1.96
C TYR A 163 14.24 4.98 -2.80
N PRO A 164 15.19 4.58 -3.66
CA PRO A 164 15.09 3.31 -4.35
C PRO A 164 15.36 2.15 -3.37
N SER A 165 14.83 0.96 -3.67
CA SER A 165 15.08 -0.23 -2.86
C SER A 165 16.56 -0.63 -2.79
N SER A 166 17.37 -0.24 -3.77
CA SER A 166 18.83 -0.40 -3.73
C SER A 166 19.50 0.37 -2.59
N ALA A 167 18.91 1.47 -2.11
CA ALA A 167 19.40 2.18 -0.94
C ALA A 167 19.18 1.40 0.37
N LEU A 168 18.27 0.41 0.35
CA LEU A 168 18.01 -0.50 1.49
C LEU A 168 18.98 -1.68 1.50
N LEU A 169 19.51 -2.05 0.33
CA LEU A 169 20.51 -3.09 0.15
C LEU A 169 21.88 -2.47 0.42
N GLY A 170 22.30 -2.45 1.69
CA GLY A 170 23.62 -1.99 2.11
C GLY A 170 24.75 -2.76 1.44
N GLN A 171 25.16 -2.35 0.25
CA GLN A 171 26.39 -2.83 -0.38
C GLN A 171 27.53 -1.93 0.08
N ASN A 172 28.19 -2.36 1.17
CA ASN A 172 29.62 -2.23 1.50
C ASN A 172 29.90 -1.87 2.97
N LYS A 173 30.62 -2.80 3.62
CA LYS A 173 31.60 -2.68 4.73
C LYS A 173 31.14 -1.94 6.01
N ASP A 174 31.16 -2.70 7.11
CA ASP A 174 30.76 -2.38 8.50
C ASP A 174 29.24 -2.48 8.80
N GLU A 175 28.83 -3.70 9.17
CA GLU A 175 27.45 -4.15 9.37
C GLU A 175 26.67 -3.39 10.45
N SER A 176 27.32 -2.87 11.51
CA SER A 176 26.62 -2.24 12.63
C SER A 176 26.32 -0.75 12.42
N ILE A 177 27.25 0.00 11.82
CA ILE A 177 27.08 1.44 11.56
C ILE A 177 26.20 1.66 10.32
N ALA A 178 26.39 0.85 9.27
CA ALA A 178 25.56 0.92 8.07
C ALA A 178 24.09 0.57 8.36
N ALA A 179 23.81 -0.39 9.25
CA ALA A 179 22.45 -0.74 9.63
C ALA A 179 21.72 0.41 10.33
N LEU A 180 22.36 1.09 11.29
CA LEU A 180 21.77 2.24 11.99
C LEU A 180 21.45 3.41 11.05
N LEU A 181 22.34 3.67 10.09
CA LEU A 181 22.12 4.70 9.06
C LEU A 181 20.94 4.36 8.14
N ILE A 182 20.80 3.09 7.75
CA ILE A 182 19.68 2.65 6.91
C ILE A 182 18.37 2.69 7.68
N ASP A 183 18.35 2.31 8.95
CA ASP A 183 17.13 2.32 9.75
C ASP A 183 16.63 3.75 9.99
N GLU A 184 17.53 4.71 10.24
CA GLU A 184 17.18 6.13 10.34
C GLU A 184 16.68 6.69 8.99
N LEU A 185 17.28 6.26 7.88
CA LEU A 185 16.81 6.60 6.54
C LEU A 185 15.40 6.06 6.31
N ILE A 186 15.13 4.81 6.73
CA ILE A 186 13.82 4.19 6.55
C ILE A 186 12.75 4.94 7.36
N GLU A 187 13.09 5.30 8.58
CA GLU A 187 12.23 6.05 9.50
C GLU A 187 11.89 7.44 8.95
N LYS A 188 12.85 8.13 8.32
CA LYS A 188 12.67 9.48 7.74
C LYS A 188 12.11 9.51 6.32
N ALA A 189 12.12 8.38 5.60
CA ALA A 189 11.66 8.34 4.20
C ALA A 189 10.13 8.44 4.08
N ASP A 190 9.66 9.16 3.06
CA ASP A 190 8.24 9.25 2.69
C ASP A 190 7.80 8.03 1.86
N GLY A 191 8.74 7.23 1.36
CA GLY A 191 8.44 6.04 0.57
C GLY A 191 9.65 5.40 -0.11
N PHE A 192 9.40 4.23 -0.69
CA PHE A 192 10.39 3.42 -1.39
C PHE A 192 9.87 2.98 -2.76
N ALA A 193 10.75 3.04 -3.74
CA ALA A 193 10.47 2.72 -5.14
C ALA A 193 11.34 1.56 -5.65
N GLY A 194 10.92 0.87 -6.71
CA GLY A 194 11.58 -0.33 -7.23
C GLY A 194 11.61 -1.47 -6.20
N VAL A 195 10.58 -1.55 -5.36
CA VAL A 195 10.51 -2.49 -4.23
C VAL A 195 10.02 -3.85 -4.70
N PHE A 196 10.83 -4.88 -4.48
CA PHE A 196 10.47 -6.28 -4.68
C PHE A 196 9.74 -6.84 -3.44
N PRO A 197 9.02 -7.97 -3.55
CA PRO A 197 8.29 -8.56 -2.43
C PRO A 197 9.15 -8.75 -1.15
N GLU A 198 10.41 -9.16 -1.31
CA GLU A 198 11.36 -9.38 -0.22
C GLU A 198 11.71 -8.07 0.50
N HIS A 199 11.83 -6.98 -0.27
CA HIS A 199 12.12 -5.66 0.27
C HIS A 199 10.94 -5.10 1.08
N LYS A 200 9.68 -5.40 0.68
CA LYS A 200 8.49 -4.98 1.46
C LYS A 200 8.52 -5.57 2.86
N TYR A 201 8.84 -6.87 2.95
CA TYR A 201 8.99 -7.57 4.23
C TYR A 201 10.10 -6.93 5.09
N GLU A 202 11.26 -6.64 4.50
CA GLU A 202 12.40 -6.10 5.23
C GLU A 202 12.15 -4.67 5.74
N ILE A 203 11.48 -3.81 4.96
CA ILE A 203 11.08 -2.45 5.39
C ILE A 203 10.20 -2.52 6.63
N VAL A 204 9.16 -3.36 6.60
CA VAL A 204 8.24 -3.54 7.74
C VAL A 204 9.00 -4.08 8.95
N LYS A 205 9.85 -5.09 8.76
CA LYS A 205 10.65 -5.67 9.84
C LYS A 205 11.60 -4.66 10.50
N ARG A 206 12.22 -3.77 9.73
CA ARG A 206 13.13 -2.74 10.26
C ARG A 206 12.39 -1.63 11.00
N LEU A 207 11.25 -1.18 10.49
CA LEU A 207 10.38 -0.24 11.20
C LEU A 207 9.91 -0.83 12.54
N GLN A 208 9.53 -2.11 12.57
CA GLN A 208 9.20 -2.83 13.79
C GLN A 208 10.39 -2.93 14.76
N ALA A 209 11.61 -3.17 14.26
CA ALA A 209 12.81 -3.21 15.10
C ALA A 209 13.08 -1.85 15.79
N ARG A 210 12.65 -0.75 15.17
CA ARG A 210 12.68 0.62 15.72
C ARG A 210 11.50 0.92 16.66
N LYS A 211 10.67 -0.07 16.98
CA LYS A 211 9.48 -0.01 17.85
C LYS A 211 8.28 0.77 17.27
N HIS A 212 8.26 1.02 15.96
CA HIS A 212 7.05 1.51 15.30
C HIS A 212 6.01 0.41 15.22
N ILE A 213 4.74 0.77 15.39
CA ILE A 213 3.61 -0.13 15.18
C ILE A 213 3.19 0.01 13.71
N CYS A 214 3.55 -0.99 12.91
CA CYS A 214 3.51 -0.92 11.47
C CYS A 214 2.21 -1.51 10.91
N GLY A 215 1.42 -0.65 10.27
CA GLY A 215 0.39 -1.10 9.33
C GLY A 215 0.99 -1.36 7.95
N MET A 216 0.55 -2.40 7.24
CA MET A 216 0.88 -2.62 5.83
C MET A 216 -0.40 -2.79 5.02
N THR A 217 -0.56 -2.04 3.93
CA THR A 217 -1.64 -2.29 2.96
C THR A 217 -1.12 -3.08 1.76
N GLY A 218 -1.96 -3.95 1.21
CA GLY A 218 -1.62 -4.74 0.02
C GLY A 218 -2.84 -5.31 -0.68
N ASP A 219 -2.65 -5.69 -1.94
CA ASP A 219 -3.71 -6.22 -2.81
C ASP A 219 -3.32 -7.57 -3.44
N GLY A 220 -2.02 -7.78 -3.70
CA GLY A 220 -1.52 -8.92 -4.45
C GLY A 220 -0.94 -10.06 -3.59
N VAL A 221 -0.73 -11.20 -4.23
CA VAL A 221 0.01 -12.35 -3.66
C VAL A 221 1.42 -11.98 -3.20
N ASN A 222 2.01 -10.98 -3.85
CA ASN A 222 3.34 -10.46 -3.56
C ASN A 222 3.41 -9.73 -2.20
N ASP A 223 2.28 -9.26 -1.69
CA ASP A 223 2.22 -8.51 -0.43
C ASP A 223 2.05 -9.43 0.78
N VAL A 224 1.66 -10.70 0.56
CA VAL A 224 1.36 -11.67 1.61
C VAL A 224 2.45 -11.76 2.69
N PRO A 225 3.77 -11.85 2.35
CA PRO A 225 4.81 -11.91 3.37
C PRO A 225 4.86 -10.64 4.23
N ALA A 226 4.71 -9.46 3.62
CA ALA A 226 4.76 -8.18 4.31
C ALA A 226 3.49 -7.93 5.15
N LEU A 227 2.31 -8.26 4.61
CA LEU A 227 1.02 -8.21 5.32
C LEU A 227 1.04 -9.06 6.58
N LYS A 228 1.58 -10.28 6.50
CA LYS A 228 1.67 -11.20 7.64
C LYS A 228 2.73 -10.79 8.66
N LYS A 229 3.76 -10.06 8.21
CA LYS A 229 4.85 -9.58 9.08
C LYS A 229 4.46 -8.31 9.83
N ALA A 230 3.67 -7.45 9.21
CA ALA A 230 3.18 -6.22 9.82
C ALA A 230 2.42 -6.52 11.12
N ASP A 231 2.45 -5.57 12.05
CA ASP A 231 1.63 -5.65 13.25
C ASP A 231 0.16 -5.73 12.84
N ILE A 232 -0.19 -4.99 11.79
CA ILE A 232 -1.49 -5.09 11.16
C ILE A 232 -1.39 -5.11 9.64
N GLY A 233 -1.76 -6.25 9.04
CA GLY A 233 -1.99 -6.38 7.60
C GLY A 233 -3.38 -5.91 7.21
N ILE A 234 -3.48 -5.06 6.20
CA ILE A 234 -4.74 -4.52 5.67
C ILE A 234 -4.83 -4.91 4.19
N ALA A 235 -5.79 -5.77 3.85
CA ALA A 235 -6.10 -6.06 2.46
C ALA A 235 -7.11 -5.03 1.95
N VAL A 236 -6.95 -4.58 0.70
CA VAL A 236 -7.96 -3.72 0.06
C VAL A 236 -9.16 -4.53 -0.42
N ALA A 237 -10.29 -3.83 -0.67
CA ALA A 237 -11.55 -4.47 -1.05
C ALA A 237 -11.49 -5.34 -2.31
N ASP A 238 -10.56 -5.07 -3.23
CA ASP A 238 -10.33 -5.81 -4.48
C ASP A 238 -9.11 -6.75 -4.40
N ALA A 239 -8.56 -6.97 -3.20
CA ALA A 239 -7.39 -7.80 -3.01
C ALA A 239 -7.65 -9.26 -3.38
N THR A 240 -6.57 -9.95 -3.78
CA THR A 240 -6.56 -11.40 -4.00
C THR A 240 -6.95 -12.17 -2.75
N ASP A 241 -7.54 -13.37 -2.89
CA ASP A 241 -7.93 -14.20 -1.75
C ASP A 241 -6.74 -14.56 -0.85
N ALA A 242 -5.55 -14.69 -1.44
CA ALA A 242 -4.30 -14.89 -0.71
C ALA A 242 -3.97 -13.68 0.18
N ALA A 243 -4.03 -12.45 -0.37
CA ALA A 243 -3.77 -11.23 0.38
C ALA A 243 -4.82 -11.01 1.48
N ARG A 244 -6.11 -11.21 1.18
CA ARG A 244 -7.18 -11.17 2.19
C ARG A 244 -6.93 -12.19 3.28
N SER A 245 -6.55 -13.41 2.94
CA SER A 245 -6.32 -14.48 3.93
C SER A 245 -5.12 -14.20 4.85
N ALA A 246 -4.10 -13.50 4.32
CA ALA A 246 -2.92 -13.10 5.07
C ALA A 246 -3.10 -11.83 5.91
N SER A 247 -4.15 -11.05 5.66
CA SER A 247 -4.42 -9.78 6.35
C SER A 247 -5.31 -9.95 7.58
N ASP A 248 -5.24 -8.96 8.44
CA ASP A 248 -5.99 -8.87 9.69
C ASP A 248 -7.27 -8.08 9.54
N ILE A 249 -7.26 -7.17 8.57
CA ILE A 249 -8.39 -6.36 8.16
C ILE A 249 -8.56 -6.55 6.66
N VAL A 250 -9.82 -6.63 6.23
CA VAL A 250 -10.23 -6.64 4.81
C VAL A 250 -11.27 -5.55 4.58
#